data_AF-A0A9W8LG14-F1
#
_entry.id   AF-A0A9W8LG14-F1
#
_cell.length_a   1.000
_cell.length_b   1.000
_cell.length_c   1.000
_cell.angle_alpha   90.00
_cell.angle_beta   90.00
_cell.angle_gamma   90.00
#
_symmetry.space_group_name_H-M   'P 1'
#
loop_
_entity.id
_entity.type
_entity.pdbx_description
1 polymer ?
#
loop_
_entity_poly.entity_id
_entity_poly.type
_entity_poly.pdbx_seq_one_letter_code
_entity_poly.pdbx_strand_id
1 'polypeptide(L)'
;MSSGPLLRGTPSGMEQLIGIELGITVSPPDKDDTVTIAVCASLFGLTGIMLVYAWCNYSYRPIRAKNLVWTTLIYVSTVLWFVGNLATNGHVRNVGAWGNCKLWVIWFRILFCFVFASMTVVRFYALDRVFNQRKPFTTWSGLVAGAIVIVLNVAYCLVNQLISDNLTVKFEPLLQICNVTMAVRISALATQWVLWAGVSLLIFRLRNIQSGFNELFESIGIFVVIVALLIESTVVYVHFKYYVLQKRMRIQKTVMDAAVANLVVWLFVGHAVLMCMFRRHSYEQRWLDRLARDGPASSYVLKQEPGNRESYSKMNDNTFGSTDMINSTLRISGEPRHDSSPWPAPSSGVRYDDSLLPVAMRRQIHIHEPALSSPTTLRAGLAEPVAGGRHVL
;
A
#
# COMPACT_ATOMS: atom_id res chain seq x y z
N MET A 1 42.52 24.82 43.23
CA MET A 1 42.14 24.40 41.85
C MET A 1 41.37 25.53 41.23
N SER A 2 42.03 26.28 40.34
CA SER A 2 41.48 27.46 39.68
C SER A 2 40.59 27.01 38.52
N SER A 3 39.29 27.21 38.67
CA SER A 3 38.33 27.14 37.58
C SER A 3 38.60 28.28 36.62
N GLY A 4 39.48 28.03 35.65
CA GLY A 4 39.78 28.96 34.57
C GLY A 4 38.51 29.35 33.80
N PRO A 5 38.46 30.56 33.22
CA PRO A 5 37.31 31.05 32.48
C PRO A 5 36.96 30.04 31.39
N LEU A 6 35.81 29.38 31.57
CA LEU A 6 35.20 28.48 30.60
C LEU A 6 35.12 29.23 29.28
N LEU A 7 36.06 28.89 28.39
CA LEU A 7 36.02 29.23 26.98
C LEU A 7 34.59 28.95 26.52
N ARG A 8 33.84 30.03 26.27
CA ARG A 8 32.58 30.00 25.55
C ARG A 8 32.96 29.68 24.11
N GLY A 9 33.40 28.43 23.90
CA GLY A 9 33.94 27.93 22.66
C GLY A 9 32.88 28.09 21.60
N THR A 10 33.29 28.60 20.44
CA THR A 10 32.46 28.56 19.25
C THR A 10 31.97 27.13 19.05
N PRO A 11 30.72 26.90 18.61
CA PRO A 11 30.14 25.56 18.46
C PRO A 11 31.05 24.58 17.69
N SER A 12 31.86 25.10 16.77
CA SER A 12 32.90 24.38 16.03
C SER A 12 33.97 23.70 16.92
N GLY A 13 34.38 24.30 18.03
CA GLY A 13 35.43 23.74 18.89
C GLY A 13 34.96 22.52 19.68
N MET A 14 33.69 22.53 20.09
CA MET A 14 33.09 21.42 20.84
C MET A 14 32.87 20.19 19.95
N GLU A 15 32.46 20.39 18.70
CA GLU A 15 32.29 19.31 17.71
C GLU A 15 33.63 18.63 17.40
N GLN A 16 34.72 19.40 17.31
CA GLN A 16 36.07 18.86 17.12
C GLN A 16 36.54 18.03 18.31
N LEU A 17 36.29 18.51 19.54
CA LEU A 17 36.67 17.78 20.75
C LEU A 17 35.96 16.42 20.83
N ILE A 18 34.66 16.40 20.56
CA ILE A 18 33.86 15.16 20.56
C ILE A 18 34.32 14.24 19.43
N GLY A 19 34.63 14.78 18.26
CA GLY A 19 35.18 14.00 17.15
C GLY A 19 36.50 13.33 17.49
N ILE A 20 37.39 14.01 18.22
CA ILE A 20 38.66 13.46 18.71
C ILE A 20 38.41 12.37 19.75
N GLU A 21 37.51 12.61 20.71
CA GLU A 21 37.19 11.63 21.77
C GLU A 21 36.56 10.35 21.22
N LEU A 22 35.68 10.48 20.23
CA LEU A 22 34.97 9.35 19.62
C LEU A 22 35.73 8.73 18.42
N GLY A 23 36.82 9.35 17.97
CA GLY A 23 37.55 8.93 16.77
C GLY A 23 36.74 9.00 15.47
N ILE A 24 35.77 9.92 15.39
CA ILE A 24 34.88 10.10 14.22
C ILE A 24 34.82 11.55 13.77
N THR A 25 34.62 11.78 12.47
CA THR A 25 34.34 13.12 11.96
C THR A 25 32.89 13.50 12.27
N VAL A 26 32.69 14.40 13.23
CA VAL A 26 31.39 14.99 13.53
C VAL A 26 31.15 16.13 12.55
N SER A 27 30.01 16.13 11.88
CA SER A 27 29.60 17.21 10.97
C SER A 27 28.24 17.76 11.39
N PRO A 28 28.11 19.07 11.65
CA PRO A 28 26.81 19.66 11.94
C PRO A 28 25.87 19.56 10.73
N PRO A 29 24.56 19.76 10.92
CA PRO A 29 23.63 19.93 9.81
C PRO A 29 24.08 21.09 8.91
N ASP A 30 24.14 20.86 7.60
CA ASP A 30 24.65 21.83 6.64
C ASP A 30 23.73 22.02 5.42
N LYS A 31 24.27 22.65 4.36
CA LYS A 31 23.53 22.90 3.11
C LYS A 31 23.15 21.61 2.39
N ASP A 32 23.95 20.55 2.50
CA ASP A 32 23.69 19.29 1.80
C ASP A 32 22.56 18.52 2.48
N ASP A 33 22.42 18.63 3.81
CA ASP A 33 21.25 18.11 4.52
C ASP A 33 19.98 18.82 4.04
N THR A 34 20.01 20.16 3.94
CA THR A 34 18.89 20.95 3.40
C THR A 34 18.51 20.53 1.97
N VAL A 35 19.50 20.35 1.09
CA VAL A 35 19.28 19.86 -0.29
C VAL A 35 18.69 18.46 -0.28
N THR A 36 19.20 17.57 0.58
CA THR A 36 18.71 16.20 0.73
C THR A 36 17.24 16.18 1.15
N ILE A 37 16.86 17.00 2.14
CA ILE A 37 15.47 17.15 2.59
C ILE A 37 14.59 17.63 1.44
N ALA A 38 15.01 18.66 0.71
CA ALA A 38 14.25 19.23 -0.40
C ALA A 38 14.02 18.21 -1.53
N VAL A 39 15.06 17.47 -1.91
CA VAL A 39 14.97 16.40 -2.92
C VAL A 39 14.01 15.30 -2.46
N CYS A 40 14.18 14.79 -1.23
CA CYS A 40 13.29 13.75 -0.71
C CYS A 40 11.84 14.23 -0.59
N ALA A 41 11.62 15.47 -0.13
CA ALA A 41 10.29 16.08 -0.05
C ALA A 41 9.65 16.23 -1.43
N SER A 42 10.43 16.61 -2.46
CA SER A 42 9.93 16.70 -3.84
C SER A 42 9.50 15.34 -4.40
N LEU A 43 10.21 14.25 -4.05
CA LEU A 43 9.82 12.88 -4.41
C LEU A 43 8.48 12.49 -3.78
N PHE A 44 8.29 12.78 -2.49
CA PHE A 44 7.00 12.58 -1.84
C PHE A 44 5.91 13.44 -2.48
N GLY A 45 6.19 14.71 -2.79
CA GLY A 45 5.27 15.60 -3.50
C GLY A 45 4.81 15.04 -4.85
N LEU A 46 5.75 14.52 -5.65
CA LEU A 46 5.46 13.86 -6.93
C LEU A 46 4.57 12.63 -6.76
N THR A 47 4.88 11.77 -5.78
CA THR A 47 4.05 10.60 -5.44
C THR A 47 2.66 11.01 -4.94
N GLY A 48 2.56 12.10 -4.18
CA GLY A 48 1.30 12.71 -3.75
C GLY A 48 0.45 13.17 -4.93
N ILE A 49 1.04 13.88 -5.90
CA ILE A 49 0.37 14.31 -7.14
C ILE A 49 -0.15 13.09 -7.92
N MET A 50 0.67 12.04 -8.04
CA MET A 50 0.25 10.78 -8.68
C MET A 50 -0.96 10.15 -7.97
N LEU A 51 -0.99 10.14 -6.63
CA LEU A 51 -2.12 9.61 -5.87
C LEU A 51 -3.38 10.48 -6.01
N VAL A 52 -3.24 11.81 -6.01
CA VAL A 52 -4.36 12.73 -6.27
C VAL A 52 -4.93 12.46 -7.67
N TYR A 53 -4.08 12.31 -8.69
CA TYR A 53 -4.51 11.95 -10.03
C TYR A 53 -5.26 10.60 -10.05
N ALA A 54 -4.78 9.60 -9.31
CA ALA A 54 -5.45 8.31 -9.18
C ALA A 54 -6.84 8.45 -8.52
N TRP A 55 -6.98 9.30 -7.51
CA TRP A 55 -8.28 9.60 -6.87
C TRP A 55 -9.24 10.33 -7.81
N CYS A 56 -8.76 11.31 -8.57
CA CYS A 56 -9.57 12.00 -9.59
C CYS A 56 -10.05 11.04 -10.69
N ASN A 57 -9.28 9.97 -10.97
CA ASN A 57 -9.62 8.94 -11.95
C ASN A 57 -10.08 7.62 -11.30
N TYR A 58 -10.71 7.68 -10.12
CA TYR A 58 -11.18 6.50 -9.39
C TYR A 58 -12.30 5.71 -10.12
N SER A 59 -12.92 6.31 -11.14
CA SER A 59 -13.84 5.63 -12.04
C SER A 59 -13.17 4.56 -12.91
N TYR A 60 -11.85 4.63 -13.10
CA TYR A 60 -11.08 3.69 -13.90
C TYR A 60 -10.91 2.33 -13.17
N ARG A 61 -11.48 1.26 -13.75
CA ARG A 61 -11.56 -0.08 -13.12
C ARG A 61 -10.19 -0.60 -12.62
N PRO A 62 -9.08 -0.50 -13.39
CA PRO A 62 -7.77 -0.95 -12.92
C PRO A 62 -7.22 -0.17 -11.71
N ILE A 63 -7.48 1.14 -11.59
CA ILE A 63 -7.06 1.94 -10.42
C ILE A 63 -7.89 1.53 -9.19
N ARG A 64 -9.20 1.37 -9.38
CA ARG A 64 -10.11 0.95 -8.29
C ARG A 64 -9.71 -0.41 -7.70
N ALA A 65 -9.31 -1.35 -8.55
CA ALA A 65 -8.87 -2.69 -8.12
C ALA A 65 -7.64 -2.66 -7.18
N LYS A 66 -6.78 -1.63 -7.28
CA LYS A 66 -5.58 -1.49 -6.43
C LYS A 66 -5.88 -1.03 -5.00
N ASN A 67 -7.14 -0.87 -4.60
CA ASN A 67 -7.56 -0.43 -3.27
C ASN A 67 -6.83 0.85 -2.83
N LEU A 68 -7.29 1.97 -3.39
CA LEU A 68 -6.62 3.27 -3.26
C LEU A 68 -6.59 3.79 -1.82
N VAL A 69 -7.57 3.40 -0.98
CA VAL A 69 -7.63 3.78 0.44
C VAL A 69 -6.41 3.25 1.20
N TRP A 70 -6.13 1.95 1.15
CA TRP A 70 -4.96 1.38 1.83
C TRP A 70 -3.65 1.94 1.27
N THR A 71 -3.57 2.14 -0.05
CA THR A 71 -2.39 2.73 -0.70
C THR A 71 -2.13 4.15 -0.21
N THR A 72 -3.19 4.94 -0.01
CA THR A 72 -3.10 6.30 0.53
C THR A 72 -2.67 6.29 1.99
N LEU A 73 -3.18 5.37 2.81
CA LEU A 73 -2.76 5.21 4.21
C LEU A 73 -1.27 4.80 4.31
N ILE A 74 -0.82 3.90 3.44
CA ILE A 74 0.60 3.53 3.30
C ILE A 74 1.43 4.78 2.98
N TYR A 75 1.04 5.57 1.98
CA TYR A 75 1.73 6.81 1.62
C TYR A 75 1.78 7.81 2.79
N VAL A 76 0.66 8.10 3.44
CA VAL A 76 0.61 9.02 4.60
C VAL A 76 1.53 8.53 5.73
N SER A 77 1.54 7.23 6.02
CA SER A 77 2.45 6.67 7.01
C SER A 77 3.92 6.86 6.61
N THR A 78 4.28 6.71 5.34
CA THR A 78 5.66 6.95 4.88
C THR A 78 6.08 8.42 4.95
N VAL A 79 5.16 9.37 4.72
CA VAL A 79 5.43 10.80 4.88
C VAL A 79 5.71 11.13 6.34
N LEU A 80 4.88 10.63 7.26
CA LEU A 80 5.05 10.87 8.71
C LEU A 80 6.31 10.17 9.24
N TRP A 81 6.62 8.98 8.72
CA TRP A 81 7.89 8.30 8.99
C TRP A 81 9.09 9.13 8.49
N PHE A 82 9.02 9.70 7.29
CA PHE A 82 10.06 10.59 6.76
C PHE A 82 10.28 11.82 7.65
N VAL A 83 9.21 12.46 8.13
CA VAL A 83 9.32 13.57 9.10
C VAL A 83 10.03 13.11 10.38
N GLY A 84 9.68 11.94 10.91
CA GLY A 84 10.40 11.32 12.04
C GLY A 84 11.88 11.07 11.75
N ASN A 85 12.21 10.64 10.53
CA ASN A 85 13.60 10.44 10.10
C ASN A 85 14.40 11.75 10.11
N LEU A 86 13.82 12.91 9.80
CA LEU A 86 14.54 14.19 9.82
C LEU A 86 15.09 14.53 11.22
N ALA A 87 14.24 14.43 12.24
CA ALA A 87 14.61 14.68 13.64
C ALA A 87 15.67 13.70 14.18
N THR A 88 15.62 12.46 13.69
CA THR A 88 16.32 11.33 14.31
C THR A 88 17.57 10.90 13.57
N ASN A 89 17.70 11.24 12.29
CA ASN A 89 18.94 11.08 11.51
C ASN A 89 19.85 12.31 11.60
N GLY A 90 19.49 13.33 12.37
CA GLY A 90 20.35 14.49 12.63
C GLY A 90 20.41 15.47 11.46
N HIS A 91 19.35 15.53 10.64
CA HIS A 91 19.21 16.52 9.57
C HIS A 91 18.84 17.91 10.10
N VAL A 92 18.27 17.97 11.31
CA VAL A 92 17.90 19.20 12.01
C VAL A 92 18.53 19.23 13.40
N ARG A 93 18.84 20.41 13.92
CA ARG A 93 19.25 20.58 15.31
C ARG A 93 18.04 20.39 16.21
N ASN A 94 18.12 19.48 17.18
CA ASN A 94 16.98 19.15 18.04
C ASN A 94 16.83 20.17 19.18
N VAL A 95 16.49 21.42 18.83
CA VAL A 95 16.20 22.51 19.76
C VAL A 95 14.71 22.86 19.76
N GLY A 96 14.19 23.35 20.87
CA GLY A 96 12.77 23.69 21.01
C GLY A 96 11.86 22.48 20.83
N ALA A 97 10.88 22.56 19.92
CA ALA A 97 9.95 21.46 19.64
C ALA A 97 10.63 20.18 19.11
N TRP A 98 11.79 20.31 18.46
CA TRP A 98 12.58 19.17 17.99
C TRP A 98 13.33 18.46 19.14
N GLY A 99 13.48 19.12 20.30
CA GLY A 99 14.05 18.53 21.51
C GLY A 99 13.18 17.45 22.15
N ASN A 100 11.91 17.31 21.74
CA ASN A 100 10.99 16.27 22.21
C ASN A 100 11.33 14.91 21.58
N CYS A 101 12.46 14.32 21.97
CA CYS A 101 13.00 13.12 21.34
C CYS A 101 12.07 11.91 21.36
N LYS A 102 11.33 11.69 22.46
CA LYS A 102 10.33 10.60 22.54
C LYS A 102 9.24 10.76 21.49
N LEU A 103 8.74 11.98 21.26
CA LEU A 103 7.74 12.26 20.23
C LEU A 103 8.28 11.87 18.84
N TRP A 104 9.44 12.39 18.46
CA TRP A 104 9.96 12.19 17.11
C TRP A 104 10.47 10.76 16.86
N VAL A 105 11.14 10.14 17.83
CA VAL A 105 11.65 8.77 17.71
C VAL A 105 10.53 7.75 17.82
N ILE A 106 9.71 7.80 18.88
CA ILE A 106 8.76 6.72 19.17
C ILE A 106 7.49 6.88 18.31
N TRP A 107 6.93 8.08 18.24
CA TRP A 107 5.63 8.31 17.60
C TRP A 107 5.74 8.65 16.12
N PHE A 108 6.77 9.37 15.68
CA PHE A 108 6.92 9.67 14.26
C PHE A 108 7.74 8.60 13.53
N ARG A 109 8.93 8.28 14.04
CA ARG A 109 9.81 7.31 13.36
C ARG A 109 9.32 5.87 13.52
N ILE A 110 9.23 5.36 14.75
CA ILE A 110 8.95 3.93 14.99
C ILE A 110 7.49 3.59 14.65
N LEU A 111 6.51 4.31 15.22
CA LEU A 111 5.10 4.00 15.01
C LEU A 111 4.71 4.00 13.54
N PHE A 112 5.03 5.06 12.78
CA PHE A 112 4.62 5.11 11.37
C PHE A 112 5.39 4.15 10.46
N CYS A 113 6.63 3.79 10.82
CA CYS A 113 7.33 2.68 10.17
C CYS A 113 6.61 1.34 10.42
N PHE A 114 6.08 1.13 11.64
CA PHE A 114 5.30 -0.07 11.95
C PHE A 114 3.93 -0.04 11.26
N VAL A 115 3.24 1.10 11.25
CA VAL A 115 1.97 1.29 10.53
C VAL A 115 2.16 1.02 9.04
N PHE A 116 3.24 1.52 8.42
CA PHE A 116 3.59 1.24 7.03
C PHE A 116 3.68 -0.28 6.74
N ALA A 117 4.45 -1.01 7.56
CA ALA A 117 4.57 -2.47 7.43
C ALA A 117 3.23 -3.17 7.66
N SER A 118 2.46 -2.73 8.66
CA SER A 118 1.17 -3.29 9.04
C SER A 118 0.10 -3.12 7.97
N MET A 119 0.01 -1.94 7.36
CA MET A 119 -0.90 -1.67 6.24
C MET A 119 -0.55 -2.51 5.02
N THR A 120 0.74 -2.77 4.82
CA THR A 120 1.22 -3.68 3.77
C THR A 120 0.79 -5.12 4.05
N VAL A 121 0.90 -5.59 5.29
CA VAL A 121 0.36 -6.91 5.72
C VAL A 121 -1.14 -7.00 5.47
N VAL A 122 -1.92 -6.02 5.92
CA VAL A 122 -3.38 -5.99 5.75
C VAL A 122 -3.77 -6.03 4.27
N ARG A 123 -3.02 -5.31 3.42
CA ARG A 123 -3.22 -5.34 1.96
C ARG A 123 -2.97 -6.73 1.38
N PHE A 124 -1.85 -7.38 1.69
CA PHE A 124 -1.57 -8.74 1.20
C PHE A 124 -2.55 -9.77 1.76
N TYR A 125 -2.99 -9.61 3.00
CA TYR A 125 -4.03 -10.44 3.58
C TYR A 125 -5.37 -10.27 2.85
N ALA A 126 -5.72 -9.05 2.44
CA ALA A 126 -6.90 -8.81 1.61
C ALA A 126 -6.82 -9.56 0.28
N LEU A 127 -5.66 -9.54 -0.37
CA LEU A 127 -5.42 -10.29 -1.62
C LEU A 127 -5.54 -11.80 -1.40
N ASP A 128 -4.93 -12.36 -0.34
CA ASP A 128 -5.04 -13.79 -0.03
C ASP A 128 -6.49 -14.20 0.21
N ARG A 129 -7.24 -13.39 0.95
CA ARG A 129 -8.65 -13.66 1.23
C ARG A 129 -9.51 -13.67 -0.03
N VAL A 130 -9.31 -12.70 -0.92
CA VAL A 130 -10.11 -12.58 -2.16
C VAL A 130 -9.75 -13.68 -3.14
N PHE A 131 -8.46 -13.91 -3.40
CA PHE A 131 -8.02 -14.81 -4.47
C PHE A 131 -7.90 -16.27 -4.02
N ASN A 132 -7.23 -16.54 -2.89
CA ASN A 132 -7.03 -17.91 -2.42
C ASN A 132 -8.26 -18.46 -1.69
N GLN A 133 -8.85 -17.66 -0.79
CA GLN A 133 -9.97 -18.12 0.03
C GLN A 133 -11.33 -17.95 -0.65
N ARG A 134 -11.40 -17.20 -1.77
CA ARG A 134 -12.63 -16.85 -2.49
C ARG A 134 -13.69 -16.23 -1.58
N LYS A 135 -13.26 -15.59 -0.49
CA LYS A 135 -14.15 -14.93 0.47
C LYS A 135 -14.13 -13.43 0.19
N PRO A 136 -15.28 -12.74 0.21
CA PRO A 136 -15.28 -11.30 0.10
C PRO A 136 -14.45 -10.73 1.26
N PHE A 137 -13.57 -9.78 0.93
CA PHE A 137 -12.96 -8.93 1.93
C PHE A 137 -14.01 -7.91 2.36
N THR A 138 -14.88 -8.36 3.28
CA THR A 138 -15.86 -7.46 3.89
C THR A 138 -15.11 -6.45 4.74
N THR A 139 -15.63 -5.22 4.76
CA THR A 139 -15.06 -4.08 5.49
C THR A 139 -14.74 -4.46 6.94
N TRP A 140 -15.62 -5.22 7.60
CA TRP A 140 -15.42 -5.66 8.98
C TRP A 140 -14.16 -6.52 9.19
N SER A 141 -13.96 -7.54 8.36
CA SER A 141 -12.82 -8.44 8.53
C SER A 141 -11.47 -7.77 8.30
N GLY A 142 -11.42 -6.84 7.35
CA GLY A 142 -10.26 -6.01 7.10
C GLY A 142 -9.99 -5.03 8.23
N LEU A 143 -11.05 -4.39 8.75
CA LEU A 143 -10.95 -3.47 9.88
C LEU A 143 -10.47 -4.17 11.14
N VAL A 144 -10.95 -5.38 11.45
CA VAL A 144 -10.49 -6.15 12.61
C VAL A 144 -9.02 -6.52 12.47
N ALA A 145 -8.60 -7.04 11.31
CA ALA A 145 -7.19 -7.36 11.07
C ALA A 145 -6.30 -6.11 11.20
N GLY A 146 -6.72 -4.98 10.62
CA GLY A 146 -6.01 -3.71 10.74
C GLY A 146 -5.96 -3.19 12.18
N ALA A 147 -7.08 -3.23 12.90
CA ALA A 147 -7.18 -2.77 14.28
C ALA A 147 -6.25 -3.57 15.21
N ILE A 148 -6.19 -4.89 15.06
CA ILE A 148 -5.28 -5.74 15.87
C ILE A 148 -3.83 -5.27 15.70
N VAL A 149 -3.37 -5.11 14.45
CA VAL A 149 -1.97 -4.74 14.21
C VAL A 149 -1.69 -3.30 14.66
N ILE A 150 -2.62 -2.36 14.47
CA ILE A 150 -2.50 -0.99 14.97
C ILE A 150 -2.40 -0.97 16.50
N VAL A 151 -3.26 -1.70 17.20
CA VAL A 151 -3.25 -1.78 18.66
C VAL A 151 -1.93 -2.33 19.17
N LEU A 152 -1.37 -3.36 18.54
CA LEU A 152 -0.05 -3.90 18.89
C LEU A 152 1.07 -2.86 18.71
N ASN A 153 1.05 -2.09 17.62
CA ASN A 153 2.04 -1.03 17.37
C ASN A 153 1.93 0.12 18.39
N VAL A 154 0.70 0.55 18.69
CA VAL A 154 0.45 1.60 19.68
C VAL A 154 0.86 1.13 21.07
N ALA A 155 0.54 -0.12 21.44
CA ALA A 155 0.98 -0.71 22.70
C ALA A 155 2.51 -0.74 22.82
N TYR A 156 3.22 -1.12 21.75
CA TYR A 156 4.69 -1.07 21.71
C TYR A 156 5.22 0.35 21.96
N CYS A 157 4.64 1.36 21.31
CA CYS A 157 5.03 2.75 21.50
C CYS A 157 4.71 3.27 22.91
N LEU A 158 3.56 2.90 23.48
CA LEU A 158 3.17 3.27 24.84
C LEU A 158 4.12 2.66 25.87
N VAL A 159 4.49 1.39 25.74
CA VAL A 159 5.47 0.75 26.63
C VAL A 159 6.80 1.51 26.59
N ASN A 160 7.31 1.84 25.40
CA ASN A 160 8.55 2.60 25.26
C ASN A 160 8.43 4.06 25.75
N GLN A 161 7.24 4.65 25.70
CA GLN A 161 6.98 5.99 26.24
C GLN A 161 7.05 6.00 27.78
N LEU A 162 6.50 4.96 28.42
CA LEU A 162 6.40 4.82 29.87
C LEU A 162 7.72 4.40 30.54
N ILE A 163 8.61 3.72 29.81
CA ILE A 163 9.94 3.36 30.32
C ILE A 163 10.81 4.63 30.48
N SER A 164 11.68 4.61 31.49
CA SER A 164 12.59 5.72 31.80
C SER A 164 13.50 6.10 30.63
N ASP A 165 13.84 7.38 30.54
CA ASP A 165 14.60 7.96 29.42
C ASP A 165 16.00 7.36 29.31
N ASN A 166 16.61 6.97 30.43
CA ASN A 166 17.94 6.34 30.48
C ASN A 166 17.98 4.97 29.79
N LEU A 167 16.84 4.26 29.72
CA LEU A 167 16.73 2.96 29.08
C LEU A 167 16.19 3.04 27.64
N THR A 168 15.60 4.17 27.25
CA THR A 168 14.90 4.32 25.97
C THR A 168 15.51 5.38 25.07
N VAL A 169 15.00 6.61 25.15
CA VAL A 169 15.38 7.73 24.32
C VAL A 169 15.64 8.90 25.24
N LYS A 170 16.86 9.41 25.19
CA LYS A 170 17.30 10.56 25.97
C LYS A 170 17.74 11.68 25.03
N PHE A 171 17.35 12.90 25.33
CA PHE A 171 17.91 14.08 24.68
C PHE A 171 19.30 14.38 25.25
N GLU A 172 20.30 14.51 24.37
CA GLU A 172 21.67 14.84 24.77
C GLU A 172 21.93 16.32 24.49
N PRO A 173 21.90 17.21 25.51
CA PRO A 173 21.94 18.65 25.30
C PRO A 173 23.27 19.13 24.69
N LEU A 174 24.36 18.44 24.97
CA LEU A 174 25.69 18.76 24.43
C LEU A 174 25.74 18.61 22.91
N LEU A 175 25.14 17.54 22.38
CA LEU A 175 25.13 17.23 20.96
C LEU A 175 23.90 17.76 20.23
N GLN A 176 22.87 18.20 20.97
CA GLN A 176 21.55 18.55 20.42
C GLN A 176 20.97 17.43 19.55
N ILE A 177 21.17 16.18 19.96
CA ILE A 177 20.66 14.97 19.28
C ILE A 177 19.79 14.13 20.22
N CYS A 178 18.99 13.25 19.63
CA CYS A 178 18.25 12.23 20.36
C CYS A 178 19.08 10.94 20.42
N ASN A 179 19.58 10.60 21.61
CA ASN A 179 20.28 9.35 21.82
C ASN A 179 19.27 8.22 22.06
N VAL A 180 19.24 7.25 21.14
CA VAL A 180 18.41 6.05 21.23
C VAL A 180 19.27 4.90 21.73
N THR A 181 18.86 4.24 22.83
CA THR A 181 19.59 3.09 23.38
C THR A 181 19.62 1.91 22.41
N MET A 182 20.65 1.07 22.50
CA MET A 182 20.78 -0.12 21.65
C MET A 182 19.62 -1.09 21.84
N ALA A 183 19.08 -1.20 23.06
CA ALA A 183 17.94 -2.05 23.35
C ALA A 183 16.71 -1.67 22.50
N VAL A 184 16.36 -0.38 22.46
CA VAL A 184 15.24 0.12 21.65
C VAL A 184 15.49 -0.06 20.15
N ARG A 185 16.73 0.12 19.69
CA ARG A 185 17.09 -0.10 18.27
C ARG A 185 16.89 -1.56 17.87
N ILE A 186 17.43 -2.48 18.68
CA ILE A 186 17.34 -3.93 18.43
C ILE A 186 15.89 -4.40 18.53
N SER A 187 15.13 -3.97 19.54
CA SER A 187 13.73 -4.36 19.68
C SER A 187 12.88 -3.84 18.53
N ALA A 188 13.10 -2.60 18.08
CA ALA A 188 12.37 -2.04 16.94
C ALA A 188 12.70 -2.78 15.63
N LEU A 189 13.98 -3.10 15.41
CA LEU A 189 14.42 -3.90 14.26
C LEU A 189 13.83 -5.31 14.29
N ALA A 190 13.86 -5.99 15.45
CA ALA A 190 13.30 -7.33 15.60
C ALA A 190 11.79 -7.34 15.29
N THR A 191 11.04 -6.36 15.81
CA THR A 191 9.60 -6.21 15.50
C THR A 191 9.37 -6.01 14.01
N GLN A 192 10.19 -5.20 13.32
CA GLN A 192 10.09 -5.05 11.86
C GLN A 192 10.35 -6.36 11.12
N TRP A 193 11.41 -7.09 11.48
CA TRP A 193 11.69 -8.39 10.88
C TRP A 193 10.52 -9.38 11.05
N VAL A 194 9.85 -9.39 12.21
CA VAL A 194 8.66 -10.22 12.44
C VAL A 194 7.49 -9.82 11.54
N LEU A 195 7.21 -8.52 11.38
CA LEU A 195 6.16 -8.04 10.49
C LEU A 195 6.43 -8.44 9.03
N TRP A 196 7.67 -8.30 8.56
CA TRP A 196 8.05 -8.66 7.20
C TRP A 196 8.17 -10.16 6.96
N ALA A 197 8.48 -10.96 8.00
CA ALA A 197 8.31 -12.41 7.93
C ALA A 197 6.84 -12.78 7.72
N GLY A 198 5.89 -12.09 8.38
CA GLY A 198 4.46 -12.21 8.11
C GLY A 198 4.08 -11.89 6.67
N VAL A 199 4.63 -10.82 6.09
CA VAL A 199 4.46 -10.49 4.67
C VAL A 199 5.00 -11.60 3.77
N SER A 200 6.19 -12.13 4.06
CA SER A 200 6.81 -13.23 3.30
C SER A 200 5.91 -14.47 3.27
N LEU A 201 5.33 -14.85 4.42
CA LEU A 201 4.38 -15.96 4.51
C LEU A 201 3.12 -15.71 3.67
N LEU A 202 2.59 -14.48 3.64
CA LEU A 202 1.45 -14.14 2.79
C LEU A 202 1.81 -14.21 1.31
N ILE A 203 2.95 -13.64 0.89
CA ILE A 203 3.41 -13.73 -0.50
C ILE A 203 3.61 -15.18 -0.93
N PHE A 204 4.16 -16.02 -0.05
CA PHE A 204 4.31 -17.44 -0.31
C PHE A 204 2.95 -18.13 -0.52
N ARG A 205 1.91 -17.74 0.22
CA ARG A 205 0.54 -18.24 -0.01
C ARG A 205 -0.04 -17.73 -1.32
N LEU A 206 0.28 -16.51 -1.74
CA LEU A 206 -0.18 -15.91 -3.00
C LEU A 206 0.44 -16.56 -4.25
N ARG A 207 1.48 -17.40 -4.13
CA ARG A 207 2.18 -18.03 -5.27
C ARG A 207 1.29 -18.88 -6.18
N ASN A 208 0.17 -19.38 -5.66
CA ASN A 208 -0.75 -20.26 -6.39
C ASN A 208 -1.83 -19.50 -7.18
N ILE A 209 -1.86 -18.16 -7.11
CA ILE A 209 -2.84 -17.36 -7.84
C ILE A 209 -2.42 -17.32 -9.31
N GLN A 210 -3.33 -17.75 -10.20
CA GLN A 210 -3.07 -17.77 -11.64
C GLN A 210 -2.75 -16.35 -12.16
N SER A 211 -1.69 -16.33 -12.96
CA SER A 211 -0.82 -15.21 -13.32
C SER A 211 -1.43 -14.03 -14.10
N GLY A 212 -2.74 -13.95 -14.34
CA GLY A 212 -3.27 -12.89 -15.20
C GLY A 212 -3.23 -11.49 -14.56
N PHE A 213 -3.08 -11.42 -13.24
CA PHE A 213 -2.73 -10.20 -12.52
C PHE A 213 -1.22 -10.17 -12.24
N ASN A 214 -0.53 -9.15 -12.76
CA ASN A 214 0.89 -8.87 -12.46
C ASN A 214 1.15 -8.52 -10.98
N GLU A 215 0.14 -8.72 -10.11
CA GLU A 215 0.16 -8.39 -8.69
C GLU A 215 1.15 -9.24 -7.91
N LEU A 216 1.36 -10.52 -8.27
CA LEU A 216 2.35 -11.35 -7.58
C LEU A 216 3.77 -10.81 -7.81
N PHE A 217 4.11 -10.46 -9.05
CA PHE A 217 5.42 -9.90 -9.38
C PHE A 217 5.63 -8.52 -8.75
N GLU A 218 4.59 -7.67 -8.74
CA GLU A 218 4.61 -6.41 -8.00
C GLU A 218 4.84 -6.64 -6.50
N SER A 219 4.18 -7.64 -5.91
CA SER A 219 4.32 -8.01 -4.49
C SER A 219 5.73 -8.50 -4.15
N ILE A 220 6.30 -9.35 -5.00
CA ILE A 220 7.68 -9.85 -4.88
C ILE A 220 8.67 -8.68 -5.01
N GLY A 221 8.47 -7.79 -5.97
CA GLY A 221 9.29 -6.59 -6.15
C GLY A 221 9.31 -5.71 -4.91
N ILE A 222 8.14 -5.45 -4.32
CA ILE A 222 8.00 -4.69 -3.07
C ILE A 222 8.74 -5.40 -1.93
N PHE A 223 8.57 -6.71 -1.79
CA PHE A 223 9.23 -7.49 -0.74
C PHE A 223 10.74 -7.45 -0.85
N VAL A 224 11.31 -7.64 -2.05
CA VAL A 224 12.75 -7.60 -2.29
C VAL A 224 13.32 -6.22 -1.93
N VAL A 225 12.66 -5.14 -2.38
CA VAL A 225 13.08 -3.76 -2.09
C VAL A 225 13.08 -3.51 -0.58
N ILE A 226 12.08 -3.99 0.15
CA ILE A 226 12.00 -3.78 1.60
C ILE A 226 12.99 -4.66 2.37
N VAL A 227 13.17 -5.92 1.99
CA VAL A 227 14.20 -6.77 2.62
C VAL A 227 15.59 -6.14 2.45
N ALA A 228 15.90 -5.58 1.28
CA ALA A 228 17.13 -4.83 1.07
C ALA A 228 17.24 -3.62 2.02
N LEU A 229 16.16 -2.85 2.21
CA LEU A 229 16.12 -1.74 3.16
C LEU A 229 16.29 -2.20 4.62
N LEU A 230 15.69 -3.33 5.01
CA LEU A 230 15.82 -3.88 6.36
C LEU A 230 17.25 -4.36 6.64
N ILE A 231 17.90 -4.99 5.67
CA ILE A 231 19.30 -5.40 5.77
C ILE A 231 20.18 -4.15 5.94
N GLU A 232 20.01 -3.14 5.09
CA GLU A 232 20.72 -1.87 5.19
C GLU A 232 20.51 -1.21 6.56
N SER A 233 19.26 -1.12 7.02
CA SER A 233 18.92 -0.53 8.32
C SER A 233 19.51 -1.32 9.49
N THR A 234 19.52 -2.64 9.40
CA THR A 234 20.13 -3.53 10.40
C THR A 234 21.64 -3.26 10.47
N VAL A 235 22.32 -3.21 9.33
CA VAL A 235 23.76 -2.92 9.27
C VAL A 235 24.06 -1.53 9.84
N VAL A 236 23.32 -0.49 9.42
CA VAL A 236 23.54 0.88 9.88
C VAL A 236 23.33 1.01 11.39
N TYR A 237 22.23 0.49 11.95
CA TYR A 237 21.97 0.66 13.38
C TYR A 237 22.84 -0.19 14.29
N VAL A 238 23.24 -1.39 13.84
CA VAL A 238 24.05 -2.31 14.65
C VAL A 238 25.53 -1.95 14.59
N HIS A 239 26.07 -1.71 13.39
CA HIS A 239 27.51 -1.47 13.23
C HIS A 239 27.90 0.00 13.42
N PHE A 240 27.04 0.95 13.04
CA PHE A 240 27.37 2.37 13.07
C PHE A 240 26.62 3.09 14.19
N LYS A 241 27.07 2.87 15.44
CA LYS A 241 26.44 3.46 16.64
C LYS A 241 26.19 4.97 16.53
N TYR A 242 27.12 5.70 15.90
CA TYR A 242 27.13 7.15 15.73
C TYR A 242 26.85 7.62 14.29
N TYR A 243 26.12 6.84 13.47
CA TYR A 243 25.83 7.19 12.07
C TYR A 243 25.18 8.57 11.90
N VAL A 244 24.41 9.03 12.89
CA VAL A 244 23.73 10.35 12.92
C VAL A 244 24.73 11.51 12.85
N LEU A 245 25.93 11.34 13.41
CA LEU A 245 26.98 12.37 13.42
C LEU A 245 27.80 12.39 12.13
N GLN A 246 27.76 11.30 11.35
CA GLN A 246 28.50 11.16 10.10
C GLN A 246 27.61 11.56 8.92
N LYS A 247 27.91 12.73 8.32
CA LYS A 247 27.15 13.31 7.21
C LYS A 247 26.80 12.33 6.09
N ARG A 248 27.79 11.57 5.61
CA ARG A 248 27.60 10.60 4.53
C ARG A 248 26.55 9.54 4.87
N MET A 249 26.63 8.98 6.09
CA MET A 249 25.74 7.90 6.52
C MET A 249 24.31 8.41 6.77
N ARG A 250 24.15 9.60 7.38
CA ARG A 250 22.80 10.17 7.59
C ARG A 250 22.10 10.57 6.29
N ILE A 251 22.84 11.10 5.30
CA ILE A 251 22.28 11.44 3.98
C ILE A 251 21.89 10.15 3.25
N GLN A 252 22.81 9.19 3.16
CA GLN A 252 22.55 7.90 2.52
C GLN A 252 21.32 7.21 3.13
N LYS A 253 21.22 7.14 4.46
CA LYS A 253 20.12 6.49 5.15
C LYS A 253 18.77 7.15 4.82
N THR A 254 18.70 8.48 4.90
CA THR A 254 17.47 9.23 4.61
C THR A 254 17.05 9.11 3.15
N VAL A 255 18.01 9.17 2.20
CA VAL A 255 17.74 9.02 0.77
C VAL A 255 17.22 7.62 0.46
N MET A 256 17.85 6.58 1.01
CA MET A 256 17.41 5.19 0.82
C MET A 256 16.00 4.95 1.39
N ASP A 257 15.72 5.44 2.60
CA ASP A 257 14.38 5.35 3.21
C ASP A 257 13.33 6.05 2.34
N ALA A 258 13.60 7.27 1.88
CA ALA A 258 12.68 8.03 1.04
C ALA A 258 12.47 7.38 -0.33
N ALA A 259 13.55 6.92 -0.99
CA ALA A 259 13.48 6.27 -2.29
C ALA A 259 12.66 4.99 -2.22
N VAL A 260 12.91 4.13 -1.22
CA VAL A 260 12.17 2.88 -1.04
C VAL A 260 10.71 3.14 -0.70
N ALA A 261 10.42 4.07 0.22
CA ALA A 261 9.06 4.44 0.57
C ALA A 261 8.23 4.88 -0.64
N ASN A 262 8.81 5.74 -1.49
CA ASN A 262 8.17 6.18 -2.72
C ASN A 262 8.05 5.02 -3.72
N LEU A 263 9.12 4.26 -3.95
CA LEU A 263 9.12 3.13 -4.88
C LEU A 263 8.02 2.11 -4.56
N VAL A 264 7.76 1.81 -3.28
CA VAL A 264 6.67 0.91 -2.89
C VAL A 264 5.30 1.43 -3.32
N VAL A 265 5.01 2.72 -3.13
CA VAL A 265 3.75 3.33 -3.58
C VAL A 265 3.64 3.31 -5.10
N TRP A 266 4.74 3.60 -5.80
CA TRP A 266 4.82 3.52 -7.26
C TRP A 266 4.61 2.09 -7.78
N LEU A 267 5.15 1.07 -7.12
CA LEU A 267 4.92 -0.32 -7.47
C LEU A 267 3.45 -0.72 -7.28
N PHE A 268 2.76 -0.19 -6.28
CA PHE A 268 1.33 -0.49 -6.07
C PHE A 268 0.40 0.11 -7.12
N VAL A 269 0.60 1.38 -7.51
CA VAL A 269 -0.39 2.12 -8.32
C VAL A 269 0.19 2.79 -9.56
N GLY A 270 1.50 3.03 -9.61
CA GLY A 270 2.16 3.81 -10.66
C GLY A 270 1.94 3.23 -12.05
N HIS A 271 2.04 1.91 -12.22
CA HIS A 271 1.76 1.28 -13.51
C HIS A 271 0.32 1.51 -13.99
N ALA A 272 -0.68 1.40 -13.10
CA ALA A 272 -2.09 1.63 -13.45
C ALA A 272 -2.36 3.10 -13.81
N VAL A 273 -1.72 4.04 -13.11
CA VAL A 273 -1.82 5.48 -13.39
C VAL A 273 -1.19 5.82 -14.74
N LEU A 274 0.01 5.32 -15.03
CA LEU A 274 0.67 5.54 -16.32
C LEU A 274 -0.15 4.98 -17.48
N MET A 275 -0.71 3.79 -17.33
CA MET A 275 -1.59 3.21 -18.35
C MET A 275 -2.91 3.97 -18.51
N CYS A 276 -3.46 4.52 -17.41
CA CYS A 276 -4.62 5.40 -17.48
C CYS A 276 -4.33 6.70 -18.24
N MET A 277 -3.15 7.31 -18.05
CA MET A 277 -2.75 8.54 -18.73
C MET A 277 -2.52 8.34 -20.24
N PHE A 278 -1.75 7.31 -20.62
CA PHE A 278 -1.28 7.16 -22.00
C PHE A 278 -2.10 6.19 -22.85
N ARG A 279 -2.77 5.21 -22.25
CA ARG A 279 -3.38 4.07 -22.97
C ARG A 279 -4.71 3.61 -22.38
N ARG A 280 -5.51 4.55 -21.85
CA ARG A 280 -6.72 4.29 -21.05
C ARG A 280 -7.60 3.15 -21.56
N HIS A 281 -8.16 3.27 -22.77
CA HIS A 281 -9.10 2.28 -23.31
C HIS A 281 -8.44 0.94 -23.65
N SER A 282 -7.28 0.98 -24.31
CA SER A 282 -6.58 -0.25 -24.71
C SER A 282 -6.05 -1.06 -23.52
N TYR A 283 -5.68 -0.41 -22.41
CA TYR A 283 -5.25 -1.11 -21.20
C TYR A 283 -6.46 -1.68 -20.44
N GLU A 284 -7.57 -0.95 -20.38
CA GLU A 284 -8.79 -1.43 -19.74
C GLU A 284 -9.36 -2.66 -20.44
N GLN A 285 -9.44 -2.65 -21.77
CA GLN A 285 -9.86 -3.82 -22.55
C GLN A 285 -8.95 -5.02 -22.30
N ARG A 286 -7.62 -4.86 -22.42
CA ARG A 286 -6.66 -5.94 -22.13
C ARG A 286 -6.77 -6.46 -20.70
N TRP A 287 -7.06 -5.58 -19.74
CA TRP A 287 -7.27 -5.95 -18.35
C TRP A 287 -8.56 -6.76 -18.17
N LEU A 288 -9.66 -6.36 -18.81
CA LEU A 288 -10.92 -7.11 -18.83
C LEU A 288 -10.78 -8.47 -19.53
N ASP A 289 -10.07 -8.53 -20.66
CA ASP A 289 -9.81 -9.77 -21.39
C ASP A 289 -8.97 -10.77 -20.56
N ARG A 290 -8.05 -10.27 -19.73
CA ARG A 290 -7.29 -11.11 -18.79
C ARG A 290 -8.18 -11.61 -17.66
N LEU A 291 -8.97 -10.72 -17.08
CA LEU A 291 -9.92 -11.08 -16.04
C LEU A 291 -10.96 -12.12 -16.52
N ALA A 292 -11.44 -12.00 -17.75
CA ALA A 292 -12.37 -12.96 -18.34
C ALA A 292 -11.72 -14.35 -18.55
N ARG A 293 -10.43 -14.38 -18.89
CA ARG A 293 -9.64 -15.62 -19.05
C ARG A 293 -9.29 -16.30 -17.73
N ASP A 294 -9.01 -15.51 -16.69
CA ASP A 294 -8.72 -16.02 -15.34
C ASP A 294 -9.99 -16.42 -14.56
N GLY A 295 -11.14 -15.91 -14.97
CA GLY A 295 -12.42 -16.33 -14.43
C GLY A 295 -12.61 -17.84 -14.62
N PRO A 296 -13.18 -18.56 -13.63
CA PRO A 296 -13.41 -19.99 -13.77
C PRO A 296 -14.51 -20.23 -14.80
N ALA A 297 -14.13 -20.24 -16.09
CA ALA A 297 -15.00 -20.67 -17.18
C ALA A 297 -15.58 -22.06 -16.91
N SER A 298 -14.88 -22.88 -16.11
CA SER A 298 -15.30 -24.20 -15.65
C SER A 298 -16.44 -24.22 -14.63
N SER A 299 -16.71 -23.13 -13.88
CA SER A 299 -17.77 -23.14 -12.83
C SER A 299 -19.09 -22.54 -13.27
N TYR A 300 -19.11 -21.82 -14.40
CA TYR A 300 -20.33 -21.30 -15.03
C TYR A 300 -20.83 -22.16 -16.20
N VAL A 301 -20.13 -23.25 -16.52
CA VAL A 301 -20.83 -24.46 -16.99
C VAL A 301 -21.65 -24.94 -15.78
N LEU A 302 -22.71 -24.20 -15.46
CA LEU A 302 -23.85 -24.76 -14.78
C LEU A 302 -24.06 -26.11 -15.46
N LYS A 303 -24.19 -27.14 -14.63
CA LYS A 303 -25.06 -28.25 -14.98
C LYS A 303 -26.37 -27.65 -15.50
N GLN A 304 -26.46 -27.36 -16.80
CA GLN A 304 -27.67 -27.68 -17.53
C GLN A 304 -27.77 -29.18 -17.35
N GLU A 305 -28.38 -29.62 -16.25
CA GLU A 305 -28.86 -30.99 -16.17
C GLU A 305 -29.80 -31.13 -17.38
N PRO A 306 -29.51 -32.00 -18.35
CA PRO A 306 -30.33 -32.16 -19.54
C PRO A 306 -31.71 -32.78 -19.23
N GLY A 307 -32.14 -32.83 -17.97
CA GLY A 307 -33.21 -33.71 -17.52
C GLY A 307 -33.97 -33.18 -16.31
N ASN A 308 -34.54 -31.99 -16.42
CA ASN A 308 -35.91 -31.80 -15.93
C ASN A 308 -36.52 -30.55 -16.59
N ARG A 309 -37.08 -30.79 -17.77
CA ARG A 309 -38.14 -29.96 -18.34
C ARG A 309 -39.39 -30.14 -17.47
N GLU A 310 -39.40 -29.62 -16.25
CA GLU A 310 -40.69 -29.31 -15.61
C GLU A 310 -41.07 -27.89 -16.00
N SER A 311 -41.94 -27.85 -17.02
CA SER A 311 -42.95 -26.83 -17.28
C SER A 311 -42.89 -25.60 -16.37
N TYR A 312 -42.11 -24.60 -16.76
CA TYR A 312 -42.65 -23.26 -16.68
C TYR A 312 -43.81 -23.20 -17.65
N SER A 313 -45.01 -23.18 -17.08
CA SER A 313 -46.28 -22.98 -17.73
C SER A 313 -46.21 -21.77 -18.67
N LYS A 314 -45.93 -22.05 -19.94
CA LYS A 314 -46.44 -21.23 -21.03
C LYS A 314 -47.94 -21.19 -20.84
N MET A 315 -48.45 -19.98 -20.59
CA MET A 315 -49.86 -19.70 -20.77
C MET A 315 -50.19 -20.07 -22.21
N ASN A 316 -51.05 -21.08 -22.28
CA ASN A 316 -51.54 -21.71 -23.47
C ASN A 316 -52.23 -20.64 -24.33
N ASP A 317 -51.68 -20.36 -25.52
CA ASP A 317 -52.50 -19.85 -26.61
C ASP A 317 -52.26 -20.73 -27.84
N ASN A 318 -53.36 -21.32 -28.25
CA ASN A 318 -53.47 -22.36 -29.25
C ASN A 318 -52.94 -21.87 -30.60
N THR A 319 -51.96 -22.56 -31.19
CA THR A 319 -51.97 -22.73 -32.64
C THR A 319 -51.29 -24.04 -33.05
N PHE A 320 -52.14 -24.88 -33.64
CA PHE A 320 -51.92 -26.07 -34.43
C PHE A 320 -50.79 -25.90 -35.47
N GLY A 321 -49.97 -26.94 -35.69
CA GLY A 321 -49.38 -27.19 -37.01
C GLY A 321 -47.93 -27.66 -37.09
N SER A 322 -47.78 -28.96 -37.39
CA SER A 322 -46.71 -29.59 -38.19
C SER A 322 -45.23 -29.55 -37.78
N THR A 323 -44.77 -30.74 -37.34
CA THR A 323 -43.68 -31.55 -37.94
C THR A 323 -42.61 -30.84 -38.77
N ASP A 324 -41.35 -30.93 -38.34
CA ASP A 324 -40.37 -31.77 -39.06
C ASP A 324 -39.03 -31.93 -38.31
N MET A 325 -38.55 -33.18 -38.33
CA MET A 325 -37.22 -33.64 -37.97
C MET A 325 -36.19 -33.13 -38.98
N ILE A 326 -34.94 -32.87 -38.57
CA ILE A 326 -33.74 -33.23 -39.35
C ILE A 326 -32.49 -33.24 -38.45
N ASN A 327 -31.79 -34.37 -38.56
CA ASN A 327 -30.46 -34.68 -38.05
C ASN A 327 -29.38 -33.70 -38.56
N SER A 328 -28.42 -33.37 -37.70
CA SER A 328 -27.04 -33.16 -38.16
C SER A 328 -26.03 -33.26 -37.02
N THR A 329 -25.48 -34.46 -36.88
CA THR A 329 -24.14 -34.74 -36.36
C THR A 329 -23.09 -34.04 -37.23
N LEU A 330 -22.31 -33.11 -36.66
CA LEU A 330 -21.08 -32.64 -37.29
C LEU A 330 -19.90 -32.80 -36.33
N ARG A 331 -19.00 -33.69 -36.74
CA ARG A 331 -17.72 -34.05 -36.11
C ARG A 331 -16.67 -33.13 -36.74
N ILE A 332 -16.08 -32.21 -35.99
CA ILE A 332 -14.92 -31.43 -36.44
C ILE A 332 -13.71 -31.84 -35.60
N SER A 333 -12.85 -32.62 -36.23
CA SER A 333 -11.46 -32.83 -35.84
C SER A 333 -10.64 -31.69 -36.44
N GLY A 334 -9.86 -30.98 -35.61
CA GLY A 334 -8.96 -29.92 -36.06
C GLY A 334 -7.83 -29.76 -35.05
N GLU A 335 -6.61 -30.10 -35.49
CA GLU A 335 -5.35 -29.84 -34.79
C GLU A 335 -5.13 -28.34 -34.53
N PRO A 336 -4.54 -27.95 -33.39
CA PRO A 336 -4.14 -26.57 -33.18
C PRO A 336 -2.77 -26.30 -33.82
N ARG A 337 -2.78 -25.56 -34.94
CA ARG A 337 -1.60 -24.91 -35.52
C ARG A 337 -1.22 -23.71 -34.64
N HIS A 338 0.00 -23.73 -34.09
CA HIS A 338 0.56 -22.65 -33.29
C HIS A 338 1.10 -21.53 -34.22
N ASP A 339 0.21 -20.70 -34.76
CA ASP A 339 0.60 -19.47 -35.46
C ASP A 339 0.82 -18.34 -34.45
N SER A 340 2.09 -18.01 -34.21
CA SER A 340 2.52 -16.81 -33.50
C SER A 340 2.30 -15.57 -34.38
N SER A 341 1.05 -15.17 -34.57
CA SER A 341 0.73 -13.87 -35.18
C SER A 341 0.70 -12.76 -34.11
N PRO A 342 1.15 -11.53 -34.43
CA PRO A 342 1.05 -10.39 -33.54
C PRO A 342 -0.39 -9.87 -33.56
N TRP A 343 -1.20 -10.37 -32.62
CA TRP A 343 -2.50 -9.88 -32.13
C TRP A 343 -3.49 -9.36 -33.20
N PRO A 344 -4.56 -10.10 -33.52
CA PRO A 344 -5.62 -9.59 -34.41
C PRO A 344 -6.21 -8.30 -33.85
N ALA A 345 -6.42 -7.32 -34.75
CA ALA A 345 -7.08 -6.07 -34.40
C ALA A 345 -8.48 -6.38 -33.80
N PRO A 346 -8.86 -5.74 -32.69
CA PRO A 346 -10.14 -6.02 -32.04
C PRO A 346 -11.29 -5.70 -33.00
N SER A 347 -12.14 -6.69 -33.27
CA SER A 347 -13.37 -6.51 -34.03
C SER A 347 -14.26 -5.50 -33.31
N SER A 348 -14.44 -4.33 -33.91
CA SER A 348 -15.29 -3.26 -33.40
C SER A 348 -16.75 -3.74 -33.33
N GLY A 349 -17.24 -4.10 -32.13
CA GLY A 349 -18.66 -4.43 -31.94
C GLY A 349 -19.03 -5.35 -30.78
N VAL A 350 -18.07 -6.02 -30.12
CA VAL A 350 -18.42 -6.91 -29.00
C VAL A 350 -18.74 -6.08 -27.76
N ARG A 351 -20.03 -5.98 -27.43
CA ARG A 351 -20.52 -5.38 -26.18
C ARG A 351 -20.24 -6.37 -25.04
N TYR A 352 -19.33 -6.01 -24.14
CA TYR A 352 -19.02 -6.84 -22.97
C TYR A 352 -20.22 -6.90 -22.03
N ASP A 353 -20.63 -8.12 -21.67
CA ASP A 353 -21.69 -8.32 -20.67
C ASP A 353 -21.10 -8.22 -19.25
N ASP A 354 -21.42 -7.14 -18.54
CA ASP A 354 -21.00 -6.92 -17.15
C ASP A 354 -21.52 -8.02 -16.20
N SER A 355 -22.51 -8.81 -16.63
CA SER A 355 -23.03 -9.98 -15.91
C SER A 355 -22.04 -11.16 -15.85
N LEU A 356 -20.86 -11.06 -16.46
CA LEU A 356 -19.82 -12.10 -16.40
C LEU A 356 -18.68 -11.77 -15.42
N LEU A 357 -18.58 -10.55 -14.90
CA LEU A 357 -17.50 -10.15 -13.98
C LEU A 357 -17.60 -10.85 -12.61
N PRO A 358 -16.55 -11.00 -11.80
CA PRO A 358 -16.68 -11.52 -10.44
C PRO A 358 -17.65 -10.68 -9.59
N VAL A 359 -18.40 -11.29 -8.66
CA VAL A 359 -19.41 -10.58 -7.82
C VAL A 359 -18.83 -9.38 -7.08
N ALA A 360 -17.56 -9.47 -6.65
CA ALA A 360 -16.83 -8.38 -6.01
C ALA A 360 -16.68 -7.14 -6.90
N MET A 361 -16.72 -7.30 -8.23
CA MET A 361 -16.67 -6.21 -9.20
C MET A 361 -18.06 -5.76 -9.69
N ARG A 362 -19.09 -6.63 -9.64
CA ARG A 362 -20.45 -6.26 -10.04
C ARG A 362 -21.15 -5.34 -9.04
N ARG A 363 -21.02 -5.61 -7.74
CA ARG A 363 -21.84 -4.96 -6.70
C ARG A 363 -21.53 -3.48 -6.43
N GLN A 364 -20.47 -2.92 -7.01
CA GLN A 364 -20.10 -1.50 -6.87
C GLN A 364 -20.26 -0.68 -8.17
N ILE A 365 -20.93 -1.23 -9.19
CA ILE A 365 -21.21 -0.52 -10.45
C ILE A 365 -22.51 0.31 -10.36
N HIS A 366 -23.35 0.09 -9.35
CA HIS A 366 -24.39 1.05 -8.98
C HIS A 366 -23.79 2.27 -8.26
N ILE A 367 -22.89 2.97 -8.95
CA ILE A 367 -22.74 4.40 -8.71
C ILE A 367 -24.07 4.96 -9.20
N HIS A 368 -24.91 5.42 -8.28
CA HIS A 368 -26.04 6.27 -8.63
C HIS A 368 -25.49 7.35 -9.57
N GLU A 369 -25.82 7.27 -10.86
CA GLU A 369 -25.78 8.45 -11.70
C GLU A 369 -26.60 9.49 -10.94
N PRO A 370 -26.02 10.63 -10.52
CA PRO A 370 -26.83 11.70 -9.98
C PRO A 370 -27.81 12.04 -11.10
N ALA A 371 -29.10 11.80 -10.84
CA ALA A 371 -30.17 12.19 -11.74
C ALA A 371 -30.13 13.72 -11.86
N LEU A 372 -29.34 14.22 -12.82
CA LEU A 372 -29.14 15.64 -13.13
C LEU A 372 -30.33 16.23 -13.91
N SER A 373 -31.50 15.58 -13.83
CA SER A 373 -32.70 15.95 -14.58
C SER A 373 -33.95 16.01 -13.71
N SER A 374 -33.85 16.59 -12.51
CA SER A 374 -35.05 17.00 -11.75
C SER A 374 -34.82 18.37 -11.10
N PRO A 375 -35.53 19.43 -11.54
CA PRO A 375 -35.49 20.72 -10.87
C PRO A 375 -36.08 20.57 -9.46
N THR A 376 -35.32 21.01 -8.47
CA THR A 376 -35.66 20.97 -7.04
C THR A 376 -36.91 21.78 -6.73
N THR A 377 -38.04 21.11 -6.49
CA THR A 377 -39.09 21.63 -5.62
C THR A 377 -38.73 21.35 -4.17
N LEU A 378 -38.20 22.38 -3.50
CA LEU A 378 -38.06 22.44 -2.05
C LEU A 378 -39.46 22.49 -1.42
N ARG A 379 -39.97 21.35 -0.93
CA ARG A 379 -41.12 21.33 -0.03
C ARG A 379 -40.84 20.37 1.12
N ALA A 380 -40.90 20.94 2.32
CA ALA A 380 -40.72 20.30 3.60
C ALA A 380 -41.67 19.10 3.79
N GLY A 381 -41.17 18.06 4.45
CA GLY A 381 -41.98 16.96 4.95
C GLY A 381 -41.13 15.92 5.65
N LEU A 382 -41.34 15.76 6.95
CA LEU A 382 -40.86 14.64 7.77
C LEU A 382 -41.03 13.32 6.99
N ALA A 383 -39.95 12.54 6.89
CA ALA A 383 -40.01 11.16 6.40
C ALA A 383 -39.63 10.20 7.54
N GLU A 384 -40.49 9.18 7.66
CA GLU A 384 -40.52 8.11 8.64
C GLU A 384 -39.22 7.28 8.74
N PRO A 385 -38.99 6.60 9.87
CA PRO A 385 -37.92 5.61 9.98
C PRO A 385 -38.22 4.40 9.08
N VAL A 386 -37.35 4.16 8.10
CA VAL A 386 -37.38 2.94 7.28
C VAL A 386 -37.04 1.73 8.15
N ALA A 387 -38.06 0.91 8.43
CA ALA A 387 -37.93 -0.42 9.01
C ALA A 387 -37.26 -1.35 7.99
N GLY A 388 -35.94 -1.38 7.98
CA GLY A 388 -35.18 -2.20 7.06
C GLY A 388 -33.70 -2.05 7.28
N GLY A 389 -33.20 -2.66 8.37
CA GLY A 389 -31.80 -2.65 8.76
C GLY A 389 -30.88 -3.26 7.71
N ARG A 390 -30.48 -2.45 6.72
CA ARG A 390 -29.30 -2.67 5.89
C ARG A 390 -28.66 -1.32 5.62
N HIS A 391 -27.73 -0.95 6.50
CA HIS A 391 -26.74 0.07 6.18
C HIS A 391 -25.88 -0.45 5.02
N VAL A 392 -25.94 0.22 3.89
CA VAL A 392 -25.04 0.03 2.76
C VAL A 392 -24.05 1.19 2.79
N LEU A 393 -22.77 0.86 2.95
CA LEU A 393 -21.62 1.70 2.67
C LEU A 393 -20.92 1.17 1.42
#